data_AF-A0A536T5S8-F1
#
_entry.id   AF-A0A536T5S8-F1
#
_cell.length_a   1.000
_cell.length_b   1.000
_cell.length_c   1.000
_cell.angle_alpha   90.00
_cell.angle_beta   90.00
_cell.angle_gamma   90.00
#
_symmetry.space_group_name_H-M   'P 1'
#
loop_
_entity.id
_entity.type
_entity.pdbx_description
1 polymer ?
#
loop_
_entity_poly.entity_id
_entity_poly.type
_entity_poly.pdbx_seq_one_letter_code
_entity_poly.pdbx_strand_id
1 'polypeptide(L)'
;MSSYHQVKDGAKYPAVLLTTGINDPRVDAWEAGKMAARLQAASTSGKPVLLRIDYDAGHGFGSTKKSQYEERADTFAFLFWQFGVEGFQPRPQP
;
A
#
# COMPACT_ATOMS: atom_id res chain seq x y z
N MET A 1 0.43 -20.72 -6.50
CA MET A 1 0.58 -20.54 -5.04
C MET A 1 -0.10 -19.22 -4.67
N SER A 2 -0.93 -19.17 -3.64
CA SER A 2 -1.64 -17.94 -3.23
C SER A 2 -0.82 -17.13 -2.22
N SER A 3 -0.61 -15.84 -2.46
CA SER A 3 0.12 -14.95 -1.53
C SER A 3 -0.63 -14.74 -0.22
N TYR A 4 -1.95 -14.53 -0.27
CA TYR A 4 -2.80 -14.34 0.91
C TYR A 4 -2.69 -15.50 1.90
N HIS A 5 -2.78 -16.74 1.40
CA HIS A 5 -2.70 -17.95 2.24
C HIS A 5 -1.29 -18.26 2.77
N GLN A 6 -0.27 -17.59 2.25
CA GLN A 6 1.13 -17.77 2.68
C GLN A 6 1.55 -16.73 3.73
N VAL A 7 0.65 -15.83 4.14
CA VAL A 7 0.91 -14.93 5.26
C VAL A 7 0.93 -15.72 6.58
N LYS A 8 1.98 -15.52 7.39
CA LYS A 8 2.27 -16.23 8.63
C LYS A 8 2.15 -15.28 9.82
N ASP A 9 1.41 -15.70 10.84
CA ASP A 9 1.27 -14.91 12.06
C ASP A 9 2.59 -14.83 12.83
N GLY A 10 2.85 -13.68 13.45
CA GLY A 10 4.06 -13.44 14.23
C GLY A 10 5.28 -13.07 13.39
N ALA A 11 5.20 -13.10 12.06
CA ALA A 11 6.32 -12.79 11.18
C ALA A 11 6.62 -11.28 11.13
N LYS A 12 7.90 -10.93 10.94
CA LYS A 12 8.34 -9.53 10.79
C LYS A 12 8.26 -9.10 9.32
N TYR A 13 7.07 -8.76 8.83
CA TYR A 13 6.92 -8.26 7.46
C TYR A 13 7.59 -6.89 7.28
N PRO A 14 8.11 -6.56 6.09
CA PRO A 14 8.56 -5.21 5.79
C PRO A 14 7.39 -4.22 5.85
N ALA A 15 7.69 -2.93 5.74
CA ALA A 15 6.65 -1.95 5.47
C ALA A 15 6.02 -2.26 4.10
N VAL A 16 4.70 -2.15 4.00
CA VAL A 16 3.95 -2.45 2.78
C VAL A 16 3.03 -1.29 2.42
N LEU A 17 3.03 -0.90 1.16
CA LEU A 17 2.03 -0.02 0.56
C LEU A 17 1.31 -0.83 -0.54
N LEU A 18 0.02 -1.11 -0.33
CA LEU A 18 -0.86 -1.73 -1.32
C LEU A 18 -1.60 -0.63 -2.07
N THR A 19 -1.67 -0.70 -3.40
CA THR A 19 -2.44 0.23 -4.22
C THR A 19 -3.55 -0.51 -4.96
N THR A 20 -4.72 0.14 -5.10
CA THR A 20 -5.83 -0.38 -5.90
C THR A 20 -6.72 0.75 -6.39
N GLY A 21 -7.37 0.57 -7.53
CA GLY A 21 -8.52 1.37 -7.93
C GLY A 21 -9.80 0.77 -7.37
N ILE A 22 -10.74 1.59 -6.89
CA ILE A 22 -12.03 1.07 -6.35
C ILE A 22 -12.93 0.53 -7.46
N ASN A 23 -12.81 1.07 -8.68
CA ASN A 23 -13.65 0.74 -9.84
C ASN A 23 -12.93 -0.21 -10.81
N ASP A 24 -11.97 -1.00 -10.33
CA ASP A 24 -11.19 -1.92 -11.15
C ASP A 24 -12.07 -3.08 -11.64
N PRO A 25 -12.36 -3.19 -12.95
CA PRO A 25 -13.25 -4.23 -13.46
C PRO A 25 -12.51 -5.55 -13.72
N ARG A 26 -11.18 -5.59 -13.54
CA ARG A 26 -10.32 -6.74 -13.85
C ARG A 26 -9.89 -7.47 -12.59
N VAL A 27 -9.56 -6.72 -11.54
CA VAL A 27 -9.14 -7.25 -10.25
C VAL A 27 -9.85 -6.47 -9.15
N ASP A 28 -10.73 -7.15 -8.43
CA ASP A 28 -11.54 -6.46 -7.45
C ASP A 28 -10.72 -5.88 -6.28
N ALA A 29 -11.09 -4.68 -5.82
CA ALA A 29 -10.39 -3.97 -4.74
C ALA A 29 -10.32 -4.74 -3.40
N TRP A 30 -11.24 -5.70 -3.17
CA TRP A 30 -11.23 -6.52 -1.95
C TRP A 30 -10.04 -7.46 -1.86
N GLU A 31 -9.35 -7.78 -2.97
CA GLU A 31 -8.11 -8.56 -2.92
C GLU A 31 -7.00 -7.80 -2.19
N ALA A 32 -6.80 -6.53 -2.53
CA ALA A 32 -5.86 -5.65 -1.83
C ALA A 32 -6.33 -5.39 -0.38
N GLY A 33 -7.63 -5.17 -0.17
CA GLY A 33 -8.22 -4.97 1.15
C GLY A 33 -7.99 -6.14 2.12
N LYS A 34 -8.31 -7.37 1.70
CA LYS A 34 -8.05 -8.59 2.47
C LYS A 34 -6.56 -8.74 2.79
N MET A 35 -5.68 -8.50 1.82
CA MET A 35 -4.24 -8.63 2.02
C MET A 35 -3.71 -7.59 3.01
N ALA A 36 -4.18 -6.34 2.94
CA ALA A 36 -3.83 -5.30 3.90
C ALA A 36 -4.21 -5.71 5.32
N ALA A 37 -5.47 -6.12 5.54
CA ALA A 37 -5.95 -6.58 6.83
C ALA A 37 -5.18 -7.80 7.34
N ARG A 38 -4.91 -8.77 6.45
CA ARG A 38 -4.17 -10.00 6.79
C ARG A 38 -2.74 -9.69 7.24
N LEU A 39 -2.04 -8.80 6.54
CA LEU A 39 -0.68 -8.37 6.88
C LEU A 39 -0.63 -7.52 8.15
N GLN A 40 -1.60 -6.62 8.34
CA GLN A 40 -1.74 -5.81 9.57
C GLN A 40 -1.92 -6.71 10.80
N ALA A 41 -2.77 -7.74 10.70
CA ALA A 41 -2.99 -8.68 11.80
C ALA A 41 -1.78 -9.62 12.04
N ALA A 42 -1.05 -9.99 11.00
CA ALA A 42 0.05 -10.97 11.11
C ALA A 42 1.36 -10.37 11.62
N SER A 43 1.65 -9.12 11.24
CA SER A 43 3.00 -8.56 11.31
C SER A 43 3.40 -8.11 12.71
N THR A 44 4.60 -8.49 13.15
CA THR A 44 5.19 -8.07 14.43
C THR A 44 6.35 -7.09 14.26
N SER A 45 6.59 -6.58 13.05
CA SER A 45 7.75 -5.74 12.75
C SER A 45 7.65 -4.31 13.29
N GLY A 46 6.44 -3.85 13.65
CA GLY A 46 6.16 -2.45 13.97
C GLY A 46 6.23 -1.51 12.75
N LYS A 47 6.41 -2.06 11.54
CA LYS A 47 6.43 -1.29 10.29
C LYS A 47 5.01 -1.12 9.73
N PRO A 48 4.73 -0.02 8.99
CA PRO A 48 3.39 0.25 8.51
C PRO A 48 2.96 -0.69 7.39
N VAL A 49 1.69 -1.08 7.40
CA VAL A 49 1.00 -1.72 6.28
C VAL A 49 -0.16 -0.81 5.90
N LEU A 50 -0.05 -0.17 4.73
CA LEU A 50 -0.96 0.86 4.25
C LEU A 50 -1.70 0.37 3.00
N LEU A 51 -2.93 0.85 2.83
CA LEU A 51 -3.74 0.63 1.63
C LEU A 51 -4.11 2.01 1.05
N ARG A 52 -3.62 2.28 -0.17
CA ARG A 52 -3.97 3.45 -0.96
C ARG A 52 -5.04 3.06 -1.97
N ILE A 53 -6.19 3.69 -1.87
CA ILE A 53 -7.32 3.47 -2.79
C ILE A 53 -7.47 4.71 -3.66
N ASP A 54 -7.41 4.53 -4.97
CA ASP A 54 -7.86 5.56 -5.91
C ASP A 54 -9.36 5.34 -6.16
N TYR A 55 -10.18 6.31 -5.72
CA TYR A 55 -11.64 6.21 -5.78
C TYR A 55 -12.22 6.54 -7.16
N ASP A 56 -11.43 7.17 -8.03
CA ASP A 56 -11.85 7.56 -9.38
C ASP A 56 -11.28 6.62 -10.45
N ALA A 57 -10.32 5.76 -10.10
CA ALA A 57 -9.64 4.85 -11.02
C ALA A 57 -10.14 3.39 -10.98
N GLY A 58 -9.93 2.68 -12.10
CA GLY A 58 -10.04 1.22 -12.20
C GLY A 58 -8.67 0.54 -12.32
N HIS A 59 -8.52 -0.43 -13.24
CA HIS A 59 -7.24 -1.13 -13.47
C HIS A 59 -6.20 -0.28 -14.25
N GLY A 60 -6.11 1.02 -13.97
CA GLY A 60 -5.36 2.00 -14.76
C GLY A 60 -6.13 2.61 -15.94
N PHE A 61 -7.34 2.10 -16.24
CA PHE A 61 -8.28 2.78 -17.13
C PHE A 61 -9.03 3.88 -16.36
N GLY A 62 -9.17 5.05 -16.97
CA GLY A 62 -9.80 6.22 -16.34
C GLY A 62 -8.87 7.07 -15.48
N SER A 63 -7.67 6.58 -15.12
CA SER A 63 -6.69 7.35 -14.35
C SER A 63 -6.19 8.56 -15.16
N THR A 64 -6.41 9.76 -14.63
CA THR A 64 -5.83 10.98 -15.20
C THR A 64 -4.31 10.96 -15.08
N LYS A 65 -3.60 11.73 -15.93
CA LYS A 65 -2.14 11.91 -15.77
C LYS A 65 -1.79 12.40 -14.35
N LYS A 66 -2.65 13.24 -13.77
CA LYS A 66 -2.50 13.75 -12.41
C LYS A 66 -2.55 12.62 -11.37
N SER A 67 -3.58 11.78 -11.39
CA SER A 67 -3.71 10.65 -10.45
C SER A 67 -2.51 9.69 -10.55
N GLN A 68 -1.99 9.45 -11.77
CA GLN A 68 -0.76 8.67 -11.96
C GLN A 68 0.48 9.33 -11.34
N TYR A 69 0.62 10.65 -11.43
CA TYR A 69 1.73 11.37 -10.79
C TYR A 69 1.59 11.37 -9.27
N GLU A 70 0.38 11.50 -8.73
CA GLU A 70 0.10 11.40 -7.29
C GLU A 70 0.42 10.00 -6.76
N GLU A 71 0.01 8.93 -7.45
CA GLU A 71 0.36 7.56 -7.06
C GLU A 71 1.88 7.34 -7.03
N ARG A 72 2.60 7.86 -8.04
CA ARG A 72 4.06 7.79 -8.07
C ARG A 72 4.67 8.58 -6.92
N ALA A 73 4.18 9.80 -6.67
CA ALA A 73 4.66 10.62 -5.57
C ALA A 73 4.48 9.92 -4.23
N ASP A 74 3.31 9.33 -3.96
CA ASP A 74 3.03 8.55 -2.75
C ASP A 74 3.94 7.33 -2.64
N THR A 75 4.14 6.60 -3.75
CA THR A 75 5.02 5.42 -3.79
C THR A 75 6.46 5.78 -3.47
N PHE A 76 7.02 6.83 -4.09
CA PHE A 76 8.38 7.27 -3.81
C PHE A 76 8.53 7.84 -2.41
N ALA A 77 7.56 8.63 -1.92
CA ALA A 77 7.56 9.15 -0.57
C ALA A 77 7.55 8.01 0.47
N PHE A 78 6.74 6.98 0.25
CA PHE A 78 6.71 5.79 1.09
C PHE A 78 8.05 5.05 1.09
N LEU A 79 8.65 4.82 -0.08
CA LEU A 79 9.96 4.17 -0.19
C LEU A 79 11.06 4.98 0.52
N PHE A 80 11.12 6.29 0.29
CA PHE A 80 12.10 7.16 0.92
C PHE A 80 11.94 7.25 2.43
N TRP A 81 10.70 7.30 2.92
CA TRP A 81 10.42 7.17 4.34
C TRP A 81 10.98 5.85 4.89
N GLN A 82 10.62 4.72 4.30
CA GLN A 82 10.99 3.39 4.82
C GLN A 82 12.47 3.04 4.62
N PHE A 83 13.17 3.72 3.70
CA PHE A 83 14.62 3.60 3.51
C PHE A 83 15.44 4.61 4.32
N GLY A 84 14.80 5.47 5.12
CA GLY A 84 15.53 6.38 6.00
C GLY A 84 16.12 7.60 5.30
N VAL A 85 15.60 8.00 4.14
CA VAL A 85 16.10 9.19 3.43
C VAL A 85 15.82 10.45 4.27
N GLU A 86 16.88 11.22 4.51
CA GLU A 86 16.85 12.48 5.24
C GLU A 86 15.92 13.48 4.52
N GLY A 87 14.87 13.96 5.21
CA GLY A 87 13.83 14.83 4.64
C GLY A 87 12.49 14.14 4.32
N PHE A 88 12.46 12.82 4.24
CA PHE A 88 11.21 12.03 4.05
C PHE A 88 10.74 11.33 5.33
N GLN A 89 11.40 11.58 6.46
CA GLN A 89 10.97 11.05 7.75
C GLN A 89 9.79 11.86 8.30
N PRO A 90 8.76 11.21 8.87
CA PRO A 90 7.68 11.89 9.56
C PRO A 90 8.25 12.83 10.62
N ARG A 91 7.84 14.10 10.55
CA ARG A 91 8.17 15.03 11.63
C ARG A 91 7.42 14.59 12.89
N PRO A 92 8.04 14.71 14.08
CA PRO A 92 7.31 14.54 15.33
C PRO A 92 6.06 15.43 15.30
N GLN A 93 4.88 14.84 15.55
CA GLN A 93 3.69 15.64 15.80
C GLN A 93 3.84 16.27 17.20
N PRO A 94 3.51 17.56 17.37
CA PRO A 94 3.58 18.22 18.67
C PRO A 94 2.60 17.62 19.68
#